data_AF-A0A254THA9-F1
#
_entry.id   AF-A0A254THA9-F1
#
_cell.length_a   1.000
_cell.length_b   1.000
_cell.length_c   1.000
_cell.angle_alpha   90.00
_cell.angle_beta   90.00
_cell.angle_gamma   90.00
#
_symmetry.space_group_name_H-M   'P 1'
#
loop_
_entity.id
_entity.type
_entity.pdbx_description
1 polymer ?
#
loop_
_entity_poly.entity_id
_entity_poly.type
_entity_poly.pdbx_seq_one_letter_code
_entity_poly.pdbx_strand_id
1 'polypeptide(L)'
;MEEWNALWHEHKKQDSRMPAAPVVDFSNQAVVAVFLGARPNGYYSVKIERADFIEGEIVVQYRETVPFGNAICTYAVTTPAHIITIPKMAGSLNFKTIGFGEQISTPLGTPPSTASEAASE
;
A
#
# COMPACT_ATOMS: atom_id res chain seq x y z
N MET A 1 -9.93 -6.72 -19.49
CA MET A 1 -10.31 -7.29 -18.18
C MET A 1 -9.42 -8.47 -17.83
N GLU A 2 -9.12 -9.32 -18.81
CA GLU A 2 -8.16 -10.43 -18.67
C GLU A 2 -6.78 -9.93 -18.20
N GLU A 3 -6.33 -8.78 -18.69
CA GLU A 3 -5.04 -8.17 -18.33
C GLU A 3 -4.99 -7.75 -16.85
N TRP A 4 -6.09 -7.22 -16.32
CA TRP A 4 -6.20 -6.86 -14.90
C TRP A 4 -6.16 -8.10 -14.01
N ASN A 5 -6.89 -9.15 -14.39
CA ASN A 5 -6.87 -10.41 -13.66
C ASN A 5 -5.47 -11.06 -13.69
N ALA A 6 -4.81 -11.05 -14.84
CA ALA A 6 -3.45 -11.57 -14.99
C ALA A 6 -2.46 -10.80 -14.12
N LEU A 7 -2.50 -9.46 -14.15
CA LEU A 7 -1.65 -8.62 -13.31
C LEU A 7 -1.92 -8.84 -11.82
N TRP A 8 -3.20 -8.88 -11.42
CA TRP A 8 -3.56 -9.13 -10.02
C TRP A 8 -3.09 -10.50 -9.54
N HIS A 9 -3.25 -11.52 -10.37
CA HIS A 9 -2.78 -12.86 -10.09
C HIS A 9 -1.25 -12.88 -9.90
N GLU A 10 -0.50 -12.24 -10.81
CA GLU A 10 0.95 -12.10 -10.69
C GLU A 10 1.34 -11.41 -9.37
N HIS A 11 0.71 -10.28 -9.05
CA HIS A 11 0.95 -9.52 -7.84
C HIS A 11 0.67 -10.33 -6.56
N LYS A 12 -0.28 -11.27 -6.59
CA LYS A 12 -0.68 -12.08 -5.44
C LYS A 12 -0.06 -13.48 -5.38
N LYS A 13 0.85 -13.84 -6.30
CA LYS A 13 1.50 -15.18 -6.31
C LYS A 13 2.15 -15.60 -5.00
N GLN A 14 2.65 -14.64 -4.22
CA GLN A 14 3.31 -14.91 -2.93
C GLN A 14 2.33 -15.00 -1.74
N ASP A 15 1.05 -14.64 -1.94
CA ASP A 15 0.02 -14.72 -0.90
C ASP A 15 -0.72 -16.05 -1.00
N SER A 16 -0.67 -16.86 0.04
CA SER A 16 -1.32 -18.18 0.09
C SER A 16 -2.85 -18.11 -0.05
N ARG A 17 -3.46 -16.94 0.19
CA ARG A 17 -4.91 -16.75 0.10
C ARG A 17 -5.38 -16.32 -1.29
N MET A 18 -4.46 -15.99 -2.21
CA MET A 18 -4.70 -15.55 -3.60
C MET A 18 -6.10 -14.94 -3.82
N PRO A 19 -6.39 -13.75 -3.26
CA PRO A 19 -7.72 -13.17 -3.37
C PRO A 19 -8.05 -12.88 -4.85
N ALA A 20 -9.33 -12.99 -5.21
CA ALA A 20 -9.80 -12.58 -6.53
C ALA A 20 -9.51 -11.10 -6.78
N ALA A 21 -9.31 -10.72 -8.05
CA ALA A 21 -9.09 -9.34 -8.42
C ALA A 21 -10.33 -8.49 -8.08
N PRO A 22 -10.16 -7.28 -7.53
CA PRO A 22 -11.24 -6.33 -7.37
C PRO A 22 -11.96 -6.07 -8.71
N VAL A 23 -13.28 -5.94 -8.66
CA VAL A 23 -14.08 -5.52 -9.83
C VAL A 23 -13.83 -4.03 -10.10
N VAL A 24 -13.41 -3.69 -11.31
CA VAL A 24 -13.14 -2.32 -11.75
C VAL A 24 -13.91 -2.02 -13.03
N ASP A 25 -14.62 -0.89 -13.06
CA ASP A 25 -15.31 -0.41 -14.25
C ASP A 25 -14.37 0.39 -15.14
N PHE A 26 -13.65 -0.29 -16.04
CA PHE A 26 -12.71 0.34 -16.97
C PHE A 26 -13.37 1.23 -18.04
N SER A 27 -14.70 1.30 -18.09
CA SER A 27 -15.38 2.28 -18.93
C SER A 27 -15.17 3.71 -18.41
N ASN A 28 -15.20 3.88 -17.08
CA ASN A 28 -15.11 5.18 -16.40
C ASN A 28 -13.91 5.31 -15.44
N GLN A 29 -13.22 4.21 -15.17
CA GLN A 29 -12.09 4.17 -14.23
C GLN A 29 -10.81 3.69 -14.91
N ALA A 30 -9.69 4.06 -14.31
CA ALA A 30 -8.37 3.51 -14.60
C ALA A 30 -7.75 2.99 -13.31
N VAL A 31 -6.87 1.99 -13.43
CA VAL A 31 -6.10 1.45 -12.31
C VAL A 31 -4.70 2.05 -12.35
N VAL A 32 -4.26 2.58 -11.23
CA VAL A 32 -2.90 3.08 -11.03
C VAL A 32 -2.24 2.24 -9.95
N ALA A 33 -1.06 1.73 -10.25
CA ALA A 33 -0.31 0.88 -9.35
C ALA A 33 1.14 1.35 -9.25
N VAL A 34 1.68 1.33 -8.03
CA VAL A 34 3.12 1.49 -7.78
C VAL A 34 3.64 0.17 -7.21
N PHE A 35 4.64 -0.41 -7.86
CA PHE A 35 5.33 -1.63 -7.44
C PHE A 35 6.79 -1.29 -7.16
N LEU A 36 7.27 -1.58 -5.95
CA LEU A 36 8.68 -1.33 -5.59
C LEU A 36 9.63 -2.44 -6.04
N GLY A 37 9.10 -3.53 -6.63
CA GLY A 37 9.86 -4.74 -6.91
C GLY A 37 10.30 -5.48 -5.64
N ALA A 38 11.27 -6.37 -5.80
CA ALA A 38 11.78 -7.18 -4.70
C ALA A 38 12.55 -6.34 -3.67
N ARG A 39 12.20 -6.49 -2.40
CA ARG A 39 12.85 -5.88 -1.24
C ARG A 39 13.35 -6.97 -0.30
N PRO A 40 14.51 -6.78 0.37
CA PRO A 40 15.17 -7.84 1.13
C PRO A 40 14.41 -8.28 2.39
N ASN A 41 13.45 -7.48 2.86
CA ASN A 41 12.69 -7.72 4.09
C ASN A 41 11.34 -6.98 4.04
N GLY A 42 10.51 -7.18 5.06
CA GLY A 42 9.19 -6.53 5.20
C GLY A 42 9.23 -5.09 5.71
N TYR A 43 10.41 -4.46 5.81
CA TYR A 43 10.53 -3.09 6.29
C TYR A 43 10.15 -2.06 5.22
N TYR A 44 9.94 -2.45 3.98
CA TYR A 44 9.62 -1.52 2.91
C TYR A 44 8.12 -1.49 2.66
N SER A 45 7.54 -0.30 2.62
CA SER A 45 6.16 -0.08 2.17
C SER A 45 6.09 1.05 1.16
N VAL A 46 5.01 1.05 0.36
CA VAL A 46 4.70 2.12 -0.57
C VAL A 46 3.24 2.49 -0.43
N LYS A 47 2.94 3.79 -0.54
CA LYS A 47 1.59 4.30 -0.55
C LYS A 47 1.45 5.40 -1.59
N ILE A 48 0.42 5.30 -2.41
CA ILE A 48 -0.03 6.40 -3.27
C ILE A 48 -0.85 7.32 -2.38
N GLU A 49 -0.39 8.56 -2.22
CA GLU A 49 -1.03 9.57 -1.36
C GLU A 49 -2.00 10.44 -2.17
N ARG A 50 -1.68 10.69 -3.44
CA ARG A 50 -2.49 11.56 -4.29
C ARG A 50 -2.35 11.18 -5.76
N ALA A 51 -3.43 11.39 -6.52
CA ALA A 51 -3.43 11.33 -7.97
C ALA A 51 -4.28 12.49 -8.50
N ASP A 52 -3.64 13.48 -9.08
CA ASP A 52 -4.30 14.69 -9.59
C ASP A 52 -4.20 14.79 -11.11
N PHE A 53 -5.17 15.45 -11.72
CA PHE A 53 -5.10 15.85 -13.11
C PHE A 53 -4.73 17.34 -13.19
N ILE A 54 -3.55 17.63 -13.72
CA ILE A 54 -2.98 18.97 -13.79
C ILE A 54 -2.45 19.19 -15.20
N GLU A 55 -2.96 20.21 -15.89
CA GLU A 55 -2.46 20.63 -17.22
C GLU A 55 -2.43 19.51 -18.29
N GLY A 56 -3.36 18.56 -18.24
CA GLY A 56 -3.40 17.44 -19.18
C GLY A 56 -2.57 16.22 -18.76
N GLU A 57 -2.00 16.24 -17.57
CA GLU A 57 -1.23 15.14 -17.01
C GLU A 57 -1.86 14.58 -15.73
N ILE A 58 -1.75 13.26 -15.54
CA ILE A 58 -2.08 12.58 -14.30
C ILE A 58 -0.80 12.52 -13.46
N VAL A 59 -0.74 13.29 -12.38
CA VAL A 59 0.39 13.31 -11.46
C VAL A 59 0.08 12.43 -10.25
N VAL A 60 0.76 11.28 -10.19
CA VAL A 60 0.65 10.32 -9.09
C VAL A 60 1.76 10.56 -8.08
N GLN A 61 1.37 11.01 -6.89
CA GLN A 61 2.27 11.21 -5.77
C GLN A 61 2.27 10.00 -4.87
N TYR A 62 3.42 9.40 -4.67
CA TYR A 62 3.59 8.24 -3.79
C TYR A 62 4.76 8.44 -2.82
N ARG A 63 4.69 7.72 -1.72
CA ARG A 63 5.69 7.69 -0.66
C ARG A 63 6.18 6.27 -0.48
N GLU A 64 7.49 6.12 -0.45
CA GLU A 64 8.15 4.93 0.08
C GLU A 64 8.48 5.15 1.55
N THR A 65 8.30 4.12 2.36
CA THR A 65 8.56 4.18 3.79
C THR A 65 9.39 2.98 4.22
N VAL A 66 10.36 3.26 5.08
CA VAL A 66 10.99 2.27 5.94
C VAL A 66 10.71 2.71 7.37
N PRO A 67 10.13 1.85 8.22
CA PRO A 67 9.86 2.23 9.59
C PRO A 67 11.19 2.43 10.32
N PHE A 68 11.26 3.51 11.08
CA PHE A 68 12.39 3.82 11.94
C PHE A 68 12.18 3.20 13.33
N GLY A 69 13.26 2.91 14.05
CA GLY A 69 13.20 2.40 15.43
C GLY A 69 13.05 0.89 15.54
N ASN A 70 12.32 0.42 16.56
CA ASN A 70 12.22 -0.99 16.96
C ASN A 70 11.14 -1.79 16.20
N ALA A 71 10.82 -1.39 14.96
CA ALA A 71 9.84 -2.10 14.15
C ALA A 71 10.29 -3.55 13.92
N ILE A 72 9.37 -4.49 14.13
CA ILE A 72 9.58 -5.91 13.89
C ILE A 72 8.86 -6.26 12.59
N CYS A 73 9.62 -6.64 11.56
CA CYS A 73 9.08 -7.07 10.28
C CYS A 73 9.64 -8.45 9.90
N THR A 74 9.07 -9.04 8.85
CA THR A 74 9.53 -10.32 8.32
C THR A 74 10.91 -10.20 7.68
N TYR A 75 11.79 -11.16 7.96
CA TYR A 75 13.10 -11.31 7.31
C TYR A 75 12.99 -12.21 6.07
N ALA A 76 12.07 -11.85 5.17
CA ALA A 76 11.85 -12.53 3.91
C ALA A 76 11.75 -11.51 2.79
N VAL A 77 12.11 -11.92 1.57
CA VAL A 77 11.95 -11.07 0.39
C VAL A 77 10.47 -10.73 0.21
N THR A 78 10.16 -9.45 0.07
CA THR A 78 8.80 -8.94 -0.16
C THR A 78 8.71 -8.18 -1.47
N THR A 79 7.51 -7.98 -2.00
CA THR A 79 7.24 -7.13 -3.17
C THR A 79 6.18 -6.07 -2.84
N PRO A 80 6.53 -4.97 -2.15
CA PRO A 80 5.58 -3.96 -1.75
C PRO A 80 4.91 -3.31 -2.97
N ALA A 81 3.59 -3.16 -2.89
CA ALA A 81 2.82 -2.49 -3.92
C ALA A 81 1.61 -1.78 -3.32
N HIS A 82 1.16 -0.71 -3.99
CA HIS A 82 -0.10 -0.05 -3.70
C HIS A 82 -0.84 0.24 -4.99
N ILE A 83 -2.11 -0.13 -5.04
CA ILE A 83 -2.96 -0.06 -6.23
C ILE A 83 -4.23 0.70 -5.86
N ILE A 84 -4.59 1.70 -6.67
CA ILE A 84 -5.80 2.50 -6.52
C ILE A 84 -6.57 2.58 -7.84
N THR A 85 -7.85 2.90 -7.76
CA THR A 85 -8.67 3.29 -8.91
C THR A 85 -8.82 4.80 -8.97
N ILE A 86 -8.70 5.38 -10.15
CA ILE A 86 -8.96 6.80 -10.42
C ILE A 86 -9.99 6.94 -11.54
N PRO A 87 -10.65 8.11 -11.68
CA PRO A 87 -11.43 8.40 -12.88
C PRO A 87 -10.57 8.26 -14.14
N LYS A 88 -11.16 7.71 -15.21
CA LYS A 88 -10.50 7.57 -16.49
C LYS A 88 -10.34 8.96 -17.11
N MET A 89 -9.11 9.35 -17.36
CA MET A 89 -8.74 10.66 -17.90
C MET A 89 -7.78 10.46 -19.06
N ALA A 90 -7.87 11.33 -20.07
CA ALA A 90 -6.93 11.35 -21.19
C ALA A 90 -5.77 12.27 -20.85
N GLY A 91 -4.55 11.73 -20.77
CA GLY A 91 -3.36 12.50 -20.41
C GLY A 91 -2.13 11.62 -20.23
N SER A 92 -0.97 12.25 -20.13
CA SER A 92 0.28 11.58 -19.78
C SER A 92 0.31 11.22 -18.30
N LEU A 93 0.90 10.08 -17.94
CA LEU A 93 1.00 9.62 -16.55
C LEU A 93 2.39 9.89 -16.00
N ASN A 94 2.48 10.67 -14.92
CA ASN A 94 3.73 11.05 -14.28
C ASN A 94 3.73 10.62 -12.81
N PHE A 95 4.79 9.91 -12.40
CA PHE A 95 4.97 9.48 -11.02
C PHE A 95 5.98 10.38 -10.31
N LYS A 96 5.61 10.92 -9.15
CA LYS A 96 6.48 11.76 -8.32
C LYS A 96 6.57 11.17 -6.92
N THR A 97 7.78 10.87 -6.48
CA THR A 97 8.02 10.56 -5.07
C THR A 97 7.93 11.84 -4.26
N ILE A 98 7.12 11.84 -3.20
CA ILE A 98 7.02 12.98 -2.26
C ILE A 98 8.00 12.86 -1.09
N GLY A 99 9.00 12.00 -1.24
CA GLY A 99 10.07 11.76 -0.27
C GLY A 99 9.98 10.39 0.40
N PHE A 100 11.07 10.02 1.09
CA PHE A 100 11.14 8.85 1.96
C PHE A 100 10.68 9.30 3.36
N GLY A 101 9.44 8.97 3.73
CA GLY A 101 8.90 9.43 5.01
C GLY A 101 9.24 8.44 6.12
N GLU A 102 9.98 8.88 7.14
CA GLU A 102 10.02 8.20 8.44
C GLU A 102 8.59 8.15 8.99
N GLN A 103 8.04 6.94 9.13
CA GLN A 103 6.85 6.76 9.97
C GLN A 103 7.33 6.75 11.41
N ILE A 104 7.15 7.87 12.11
CA ILE A 104 7.17 7.92 13.58
C ILE A 104 6.12 6.94 14.08
N SER A 105 6.59 5.81 14.61
CA SER A 105 5.73 4.84 15.31
C SER A 105 5.02 5.58 16.43
N THR A 106 3.71 5.78 16.31
CA THR A 106 2.89 6.09 17.49
C THR A 106 3.13 4.96 18.49
N PRO A 107 3.52 5.25 19.74
CA PRO A 107 3.68 4.19 20.72
C PRO A 107 2.34 3.45 20.85
N LEU A 108 2.40 2.12 20.80
CA LEU A 108 1.28 1.26 21.16
C LEU A 108 0.71 1.81 22.46
N GLY A 109 -0.52 2.33 22.41
CA GLY A 109 -1.23 2.75 23.61
C GLY A 109 -1.20 1.57 24.58
N THR A 110 -0.60 1.79 25.75
CA THR A 110 -0.65 0.86 26.87
C THR A 110 -2.11 0.42 27.04
N PRO A 111 -2.44 -0.89 26.98
CA PRO A 111 -3.79 -1.31 27.34
C PRO A 111 -4.04 -0.84 28.78
N PRO A 112 -5.22 -0.28 29.11
CA PRO A 112 -5.53 0.00 30.49
C PRO A 112 -5.44 -1.32 31.26
N SER A 113 -4.50 -1.37 32.20
CA SER A 113 -4.34 -2.47 33.16
C SER A 113 -5.65 -2.65 33.89
N THR A 114 -6.47 -3.58 33.42
CA THR A 114 -7.64 -4.05 34.17
C THR A 114 -7.09 -4.92 35.28
N ALA A 115 -6.85 -4.30 36.44
CA ALA A 115 -6.69 -5.04 37.68
C ALA A 115 -8.03 -5.73 37.97
N SER A 116 -8.06 -7.02 37.66
CA SER A 116 -8.98 -7.95 38.30
C SER A 116 -8.51 -8.12 39.74
N GLU A 117 -9.35 -7.77 40.71
CA GLU A 117 -9.50 -8.63 41.87
C GLU A 117 -10.89 -8.41 42.50
N ALA A 118 -11.73 -9.42 42.34
CA ALA A 118 -12.91 -9.62 43.15
C ALA A 118 -12.51 -10.58 44.28
N ALA A 119 -12.73 -10.19 45.53
CA ALA A 119 -13.03 -11.11 46.62
C ALA A 119 -13.67 -10.34 47.78
N SER A 120 -14.89 -10.77 48.10
CA SER A 120 -15.65 -10.46 49.30
C SER A 120 -14.94 -10.98 50.55
N GLU A 121 -14.94 -10.21 51.65
CA GLU A 121 -15.65 -10.50 52.91
C GLU A 121 -15.52 -9.30 53.87
#